data_AF-A0A1E4KPI2-F1
#
_entry.id   AF-A0A1E4KPI2-F1
#
_cell.length_a   1.000
_cell.length_b   1.000
_cell.length_c   1.000
_cell.angle_alpha   90.00
_cell.angle_beta   90.00
_cell.angle_gamma   90.00
#
_symmetry.space_group_name_H-M   'P 1'
#
loop_
_entity.id
_entity.type
_entity.pdbx_description
1 polymer ?
#
loop_
_entity_poly.entity_id
_entity_poly.type
_entity_poly.pdbx_seq_one_letter_code
_entity_poly.pdbx_strand_id
1 'polypeptide(L)' 'MNWESWQAFWAMGGYGLYVWGSFGMTLLCLVGEVGLLRRHRLQVWRRLKRMQTWDSQ' A
#
# COMPACT_ATOMS: atom_id res chain seq x y z
N MET A 1 0.82 -30.19 13.70
CA MET A 1 0.90 -28.82 13.16
C MET A 1 2.01 -28.79 12.10
N ASN A 2 1.76 -29.42 10.95
CA ASN A 2 2.76 -29.59 9.89
C ASN A 2 2.47 -28.57 8.79
N TRP A 3 3.01 -27.36 8.93
CA TRP A 3 3.14 -26.47 7.77
C TRP A 3 4.27 -27.05 6.90
N GLU A 4 3.93 -27.95 5.98
CA GLU A 4 4.87 -28.70 5.12
C GLU A 4 5.57 -27.84 4.04
N SER A 5 5.83 -26.57 4.33
CA SER A 5 6.59 -25.64 3.49
C SER A 5 5.80 -24.95 2.38
N TRP A 6 6.40 -23.86 1.88
CA TRP A 6 5.99 -23.07 0.71
C TRP A 6 5.70 -23.92 -0.54
N GLN A 7 6.24 -25.13 -0.58
CA GLN A 7 6.08 -26.13 -1.62
C GLN A 7 4.64 -26.67 -1.69
N ALA A 8 3.93 -26.81 -0.57
CA ALA A 8 2.51 -27.19 -0.54
C ALA A 8 1.59 -26.13 -1.17
N PHE A 9 1.99 -24.85 -1.08
CA PHE A 9 1.29 -23.72 -1.70
C PHE A 9 1.39 -23.74 -3.23
N TRP A 10 2.56 -24.13 -3.75
CA TRP A 10 2.79 -24.29 -5.18
C TRP A 10 2.19 -25.61 -5.72
N ALA A 11 2.19 -26.65 -4.88
CA ALA A 11 1.61 -27.96 -5.19
C ALA A 11 0.07 -27.97 -5.23
N MET A 12 -0.61 -26.92 -4.76
CA MET A 12 -2.08 -26.76 -4.82
C MET A 12 -2.66 -26.60 -6.25
N GLY A 13 -1.86 -26.77 -7.30
CA GLY A 13 -2.36 -26.94 -8.67
C GLY A 13 -3.06 -25.71 -9.25
N GLY A 14 -2.62 -24.50 -8.89
CA GLY A 14 -3.13 -23.23 -9.44
C GLY A 14 -4.01 -22.40 -8.50
N TYR A 15 -4.54 -22.96 -7.41
CA TYR A 15 -5.32 -22.20 -6.43
C TYR A 15 -4.50 -21.16 -5.65
N GLY A 16 -3.19 -21.42 -5.47
CA GLY A 16 -2.28 -20.47 -4.82
C GLY A 16 -2.22 -19.10 -5.52
N LEU A 17 -2.33 -19.09 -6.86
CA LEU A 17 -2.34 -17.85 -7.65
C LEU A 17 -3.62 -17.02 -7.42
N TYR A 18 -4.76 -17.65 -7.18
CA TYR A 18 -6.01 -16.95 -6.87
C TYR A 18 -5.97 -16.29 -5.49
N VAL A 19 -5.45 -17.00 -4.49
CA VAL A 19 -5.31 -16.49 -3.13
C VAL A 19 -4.30 -15.34 -3.12
N TRP A 20 -3.08 -15.59 -3.59
CA TRP A 20 -2.04 -14.56 -3.65
C TRP A 20 -2.39 -13.41 -4.58
N GLY A 21 -3.12 -13.66 -5.67
CA GLY A 21 -3.63 -12.61 -6.55
C GLY A 21 -4.63 -11.69 -5.84
N SER A 22 -5.56 -12.24 -5.06
CA SER A 22 -6.51 -11.46 -4.27
C SER A 22 -5.82 -10.64 -3.18
N PHE A 23 -4.90 -11.26 -2.43
CA PHE A 23 -4.08 -10.56 -1.43
C PHE A 23 -3.20 -9.48 -2.07
N GLY A 24 -2.61 -9.76 -3.23
CA GLY A 24 -1.83 -8.81 -4.01
C GLY A 24 -2.68 -7.64 -4.49
N MET A 25 -3.90 -7.89 -4.95
CA MET A 25 -4.83 -6.85 -5.38
C MET A 25 -5.27 -5.95 -4.22
N THR A 26 -5.57 -6.53 -3.05
CA THR A 26 -5.86 -5.77 -1.84
C THR A 26 -4.66 -4.92 -1.41
N LEU A 27 -3.45 -5.50 -1.42
CA LEU A 27 -2.23 -4.78 -1.10
C LEU A 27 -1.98 -3.63 -2.09
N LEU A 28 -2.23 -3.86 -3.38
CA LEU A 28 -2.08 -2.85 -4.43
C LEU A 28 -3.03 -1.67 -4.21
N CYS A 29 -4.32 -1.93 -3.91
CA CYS A 29 -5.27 -0.89 -3.55
C CYS A 29 -4.82 -0.12 -2.30
N LEU A 30 -4.38 -0.82 -1.26
CA LEU A 30 -3.89 -0.20 -0.03
C LEU A 30 -2.68 0.71 -0.28
N VAL A 31 -1.70 0.21 -1.04
CA VAL A 31 -0.50 0.98 -1.42
C VAL A 31 -0.88 2.18 -2.28
N GLY A 32 -1.82 2.03 -3.21
CA GLY A 32 -2.35 3.11 -4.04
C GLY A 32 -2.97 4.22 -3.19
N GLU A 33 -3.85 3.85 -2.26
CA GLU A 33 -4.53 4.79 -1.39
C GLU A 33 -3.56 5.50 -0.44
N VAL A 34 -2.64 4.75 0.20
CA VAL A 34 -1.58 5.34 1.05
C VAL A 34 -0.66 6.26 0.23
N GLY A 35 -0.35 5.89 -1.01
CA GLY A 35 0.45 6.68 -1.93
C GLY A 35 -0.22 8.02 -2.26
N LEU A 36 -1.52 7.99 -2.61
CA LEU A 36 -2.34 9.17 -2.84
C LEU A 36 -2.43 10.05 -1.60
N LEU A 37 -2.68 9.45 -0.43
CA LEU A 37 -2.79 10.16 0.84
C LEU A 37 -1.48 10.84 1.23
N ARG A 38 -0.33 10.17 1.02
CA ARG A 38 1.00 10.76 1.21
C ARG A 38 1.24 11.94 0.27
N ARG A 39 0.86 11.83 -1.00
CA ARG A 39 0.97 12.94 -1.97
C ARG A 39 0.14 14.14 -1.53
N HIS A 40 -1.11 13.92 -1.11
CA HIS A 40 -1.97 14.98 -0.58
C HIS A 40 -1.37 15.63 0.68
N ARG A 41 -0.87 14.83 1.63
CA ARG A 41 -0.25 15.34 2.85
C ARG A 41 0.96 16.22 2.54
N LEU A 42 1.82 15.83 1.61
CA LEU A 42 2.94 16.67 1.16
C LEU A 42 2.48 17.98 0.52
N GLN A 43 1.40 17.96 -0.26
CA GLN A 43 0.83 19.17 -0.86
C GLN A 43 0.24 20.13 0.17
N VAL A 44 -0.49 19.61 1.17
CA VAL A 44 -1.03 20.40 2.28
C VAL A 44 0.09 21.03 3.09
N TRP A 45 1.13 20.27 3.41
CA TRP A 45 2.32 20.79 4.12
C TRP A 45 3.01 21.92 3.35
N ARG A 46 3.15 21.79 2.02
CA ARG A 46 3.70 22.88 1.18
C ARG A 46 2.80 24.12 1.17
N ARG A 47 1.47 23.95 1.24
CA ARG A 47 0.53 25.08 1.34
C ARG A 47 0.65 25.79 2.69
N LEU A 48 0.68 25.04 3.79
CA LEU A 48 0.85 25.60 5.13
C LEU A 48 2.19 26.33 5.28
N LYS A 49 3.28 25.75 4.76
CA LYS A 49 4.60 26.40 4.80
C LYS A 49 4.62 27.74 4.07
N ARG A 50 3.88 27.87 2.96
CA ARG A 50 3.72 29.15 2.26
C ARG A 50 2.93 30.15 3.10
N MET A 51 1.84 29.74 3.75
CA MET A 51 1.05 30.64 4.60
C MET A 51 1.84 31.13 5.83
N GLN A 52 2.63 30.26 6.45
CA GLN A 52 3.46 30.64 7.60
C GLN A 52 4.52 31.71 7.24
N THR A 53 5.03 31.71 6.00
CA THR A 53 5.95 32.76 5.54
C THR A 53 5.28 34.10 5.24
N TRP A 54 3.95 34.17 5.13
CA TRP A 54 3.22 35.43 4.98
C TRP A 54 2.83 36.07 6.31
N ASP A 55 2.60 35.26 7.36
CA ASP A 55 2.22 35.74 8.70
C ASP A 55 3.42 36.29 9.49
N SER A 56 4.64 36.03 9.04
CA SER A 56 5.89 36.43 9.70
C SER A 56 6.54 37.70 9.13
N GLN A 57 5.84 38.45 8.27
CA GLN A 57 6.20 39.82 7.84
C GLN A 57 5.24 40.84 8.44
#